data_AF-A0A1R4EDY4-F1
#
_entry.id   AF-A0A1R4EDY4-F1
#
_cell.length_a   1.000
_cell.length_b   1.000
_cell.length_c   1.000
_cell.angle_alpha   90.00
_cell.angle_beta   90.00
_cell.angle_gamma   90.00
#
_symmetry.space_group_name_H-M   'P 1'
#
loop_
_entity.id
_entity.type
_entity.pdbx_description
1 polymer ?
#
loop_
_entity_poly.entity_id
_entity_poly.type
_entity_poly.pdbx_seq_one_letter_code
_entity_poly.pdbx_strand_id
1 'polypeptide(L)' 'MNKTLMGTFCLILLSASLPAHAAKVKCSDFKSQKEAQAYFDAKKPGYKGLDRDKDGIACEALK' A
#
# COMPACT_ATOMS: atom_id res chain seq x y z
N MET A 1 4.39 56.92 -2.83
CA MET A 1 5.75 56.39 -2.59
C MET A 1 5.64 55.27 -1.57
N ASN A 2 5.68 54.01 -1.99
CA ASN A 2 5.66 52.83 -1.13
C ASN A 2 6.94 52.02 -1.38
N LYS A 3 7.96 52.25 -0.55
CA LYS A 3 9.16 51.43 -0.48
C LYS A 3 9.04 50.53 0.75
N THR A 4 8.93 49.23 0.51
CA THR A 4 9.36 48.17 1.45
C THR A 4 9.51 46.91 0.60
N LEU A 5 10.74 46.56 0.21
CA LEU A 5 11.78 45.90 1.00
C LEU A 5 11.79 44.41 0.64
N MET A 6 12.82 44.03 -0.12
CA MET A 6 13.23 42.65 -0.36
C MET A 6 13.26 41.88 0.97
N GLY A 7 12.60 40.73 1.01
CA GLY A 7 12.53 39.93 2.22
C GLY A 7 12.21 38.47 1.94
N THR A 8 13.28 37.70 1.75
CA THR A 8 13.35 36.30 2.18
C THR A 8 12.62 35.27 1.30
N PHE A 9 13.43 34.71 0.40
CA PHE A 9 13.22 33.45 -0.31
C PHE A 9 13.03 32.30 0.70
N CYS A 10 11.81 32.11 1.21
CA CYS A 10 11.47 30.89 1.94
C CYS A 10 11.06 29.85 0.89
N LEU A 11 12.06 29.10 0.41
CA LEU A 11 11.86 27.90 -0.39
C LEU A 11 11.20 26.86 0.54
N ILE A 12 9.88 26.95 0.67
CA ILE A 12 9.07 25.94 1.37
C ILE A 12 9.17 24.68 0.53
N LEU A 13 10.09 23.79 0.90
CA LEU A 13 10.13 22.42 0.44
C LEU A 13 8.87 21.73 0.97
N LEU A 14 7.79 21.85 0.19
CA LEU A 14 6.57 21.09 0.38
C LEU A 14 6.91 19.64 0.04
N SER A 15 7.45 18.90 1.01
CA SER A 15 7.64 17.46 0.95
C SER A 15 6.26 16.81 0.87
N ALA A 16 5.71 16.74 -0.35
CA ALA A 16 4.52 15.98 -0.64
C ALA A 16 4.84 14.51 -0.40
N SER A 17 4.53 14.02 0.81
CA SER A 17 4.43 12.60 1.10
C SER A 17 3.23 12.07 0.32
N LEU A 18 3.45 11.80 -0.97
CA LEU A 18 2.51 11.02 -1.77
C LEU A 18 2.36 9.68 -1.05
N PRO A 19 1.14 9.28 -0.65
CA PRO A 19 0.94 7.92 -0.21
C PRO A 19 1.32 7.06 -1.42
N ALA A 20 2.43 6.33 -1.30
CA ALA A 20 2.73 5.25 -2.21
C ALA A 20 1.55 4.29 -2.08
N HIS A 21 0.65 4.33 -3.06
CA HIS A 21 -0.49 3.43 -3.13
C HIS A 21 0.11 2.06 -3.38
N ALA A 22 0.52 1.38 -2.31
CA ALA A 22 1.02 0.03 -2.38
C ALA A 22 -0.04 -0.78 -3.11
N ALA A 23 0.34 -1.33 -4.27
CA ALA A 23 -0.54 -2.14 -5.07
C ALA A 23 -1.15 -3.21 -4.16
N LYS A 24 -2.49 -3.27 -4.10
CA LYS A 24 -3.17 -4.29 -3.30
C LYS A 24 -2.85 -5.65 -3.91
N VAL A 25 -2.25 -6.53 -3.11
CA VAL A 25 -2.07 -7.94 -3.45
C VAL A 25 -3.44 -8.62 -3.61
N LYS A 26 -3.57 -9.49 -4.61
CA LYS A 26 -4.80 -10.19 -4.99
C LYS A 26 -4.50 -11.67 -5.18
N CYS A 27 -5.54 -12.50 -5.11
CA CYS A 27 -5.40 -13.94 -5.36
C CYS A 27 -4.85 -14.27 -6.76
N SER A 28 -5.12 -13.43 -7.77
CA SER A 28 -4.56 -13.58 -9.13
C SER A 28 -3.03 -13.42 -9.20
N ASP A 29 -2.40 -12.92 -8.14
CA ASP A 29 -0.94 -12.74 -8.07
C ASP A 29 -0.21 -14.04 -7.69
N PHE A 30 -0.94 -15.08 -7.28
CA PHE A 30 -0.40 -16.37 -6.83
C PHE A 30 -0.76 -17.49 -7.80
N LYS A 31 0.13 -18.48 -7.94
CA LYS A 31 -0.12 -19.63 -8.82
C LYS A 31 -0.94 -20.72 -8.16
N SER A 32 -1.03 -20.71 -6.82
CA SER A 32 -1.74 -21.72 -6.04
C SER A 32 -2.25 -21.15 -4.72
N GLN A 33 -3.29 -21.77 -4.16
CA GLN A 33 -3.77 -21.48 -2.81
C GLN A 33 -2.65 -21.60 -1.77
N LYS A 34 -1.76 -22.59 -1.90
CA LYS A 34 -0.64 -22.80 -0.97
C LYS A 34 0.33 -21.61 -0.92
N GLU A 35 0.66 -21.01 -2.07
CA GLU A 35 1.50 -19.80 -2.09
C GLU A 35 0.78 -18.60 -1.46
N ALA A 36 -0.50 -18.42 -1.77
CA ALA A 36 -1.31 -17.36 -1.19
C ALA A 36 -1.44 -17.51 0.34
N GLN A 37 -1.63 -18.74 0.82
CA GLN A 37 -1.69 -19.05 2.25
C GLN A 37 -0.36 -18.75 2.94
N ALA A 38 0.78 -19.13 2.37
CA ALA A 38 2.08 -18.81 2.93
C ALA A 38 2.31 -17.28 3.04
N TYR A 39 1.84 -16.51 2.05
CA TYR A 39 1.86 -15.04 2.11
C TYR A 39 0.96 -14.49 3.23
N PHE A 40 -0.23 -15.09 3.38
CA PHE A 40 -1.20 -14.76 4.41
C PHE A 40 -0.67 -15.01 5.83
N ASP A 41 -0.15 -16.21 6.08
CA ASP A 41 0.40 -16.65 7.36
C ASP A 41 1.61 -15.80 7.76
N ALA A 42 2.42 -15.38 6.78
CA ALA A 42 3.54 -14.48 6.98
C ALA A 42 3.13 -13.02 7.25
N LYS A 43 1.82 -12.70 7.26
CA LYS A 43 1.25 -11.37 7.53
C LYS A 43 1.89 -10.25 6.71
N LYS A 44 2.23 -10.55 5.45
CA LYS A 44 2.87 -9.62 4.51
C LYS A 44 1.92 -8.47 4.16
N PRO A 45 2.41 -7.30 3.69
CA PRO A 45 1.56 -6.15 3.39
C PRO A 45 0.38 -6.51 2.49
N GLY A 46 -0.84 -6.16 2.90
CA GLY A 46 -2.05 -6.46 2.14
C GLY A 46 -2.61 -7.88 2.29
N TYR A 47 -2.01 -8.74 3.14
CA TYR A 47 -2.44 -10.12 3.33
C TYR A 47 -3.93 -10.29 3.66
N LYS A 48 -4.51 -9.38 4.45
CA LYS A 48 -5.94 -9.40 4.81
C LYS A 48 -6.88 -9.28 3.60
N GLY A 49 -6.38 -8.86 2.44
CA GLY A 49 -7.16 -8.83 1.21
C GLY A 49 -7.28 -10.20 0.52
N LEU A 50 -6.47 -11.19 0.94
CA LEU A 50 -6.44 -12.53 0.37
C LEU A 50 -7.48 -13.47 0.99
N ASP A 51 -7.93 -13.17 2.20
CA ASP A 51 -8.97 -13.88 2.96
C ASP A 51 -10.09 -12.86 3.26
N ARG A 52 -11.14 -12.85 2.43
CA ARG A 52 -12.16 -11.80 2.43
C ARG A 52 -13.32 -12.11 3.38
N ASP A 53 -13.63 -13.38 3.52
CA ASP A 53 -14.63 -13.96 4.41
C ASP A 53 -14.11 -14.22 5.82
N LYS A 54 -12.78 -14.20 6.00
CA LYS A 54 -12.07 -14.20 7.29
C LYS A 54 -12.16 -15.53 8.02
N ASP A 55 -12.15 -16.63 7.29
CA ASP A 55 -12.13 -17.98 7.85
C ASP A 55 -10.70 -18.49 8.15
N GLY A 56 -9.69 -17.70 7.76
CA GLY A 56 -8.27 -18.02 7.91
C GLY A 56 -7.66 -18.74 6.70
N ILE A 57 -8.44 -18.98 5.65
CA ILE A 57 -8.02 -19.68 4.43
C ILE A 57 -7.94 -18.66 3.29
N ALA A 58 -6.71 -18.25 2.96
CA ALA A 58 -6.48 -17.30 1.89
C ALA A 58 -6.72 -17.93 0.51
N CYS A 59 -7.45 -17.21 -0.35
CA CYS A 59 -7.62 -17.51 -1.77
C CYS A 59 -8.05 -18.96 -2.08
N GLU A 60 -9.00 -19.49 -1.32
CA GLU A 60 -9.62 -20.83 -1.46
C GLU A 60 -10.07 -21.22 -2.88
N ALA A 61 -10.31 -20.24 -3.76
CA ALA A 61 -10.71 -20.46 -5.15
C ALA A 61 -9.56 -20.90 -6.09
N LEU A 62 -8.30 -20.77 -5.67
CA LEU A 62 -7.10 -21.16 -6.45
C LEU A 62 -6.80 -22.66 -6.29
N LYS A 63 -7.58 -23.52 -6.96
CA LYS A 63 -7.34 -24.98 -6.99
C LYS A 63 -6.05 -25.35 -7.72
#